data_AF-A0A934TBN6-F1
#
_entry.id   AF-A0A934TBN6-F1
#
_cell.length_a   1.000
_cell.length_b   1.000
_cell.length_c   1.000
_cell.angle_alpha   90.00
_cell.angle_beta   90.00
_cell.angle_gamma   90.00
#
_symmetry.space_group_name_H-M   'P 1'
#
loop_
_entity.id
_entity.type
_entity.pdbx_description
1 polymer ?
#
loop_
_entity_poly.entity_id
_entity_poly.type
_entity_poly.pdbx_seq_one_letter_code
_entity_poly.pdbx_strand_id
1 'polypeptide(L)'
;DKRERIPRHYSTQMQVMINALNSMPLSDNKVSGSNGISVLMANSLMFQRFPTHAGYEDPQLANFYGQALPFLKRGVPIKTVHIENLGYKDALSETKVLLMSYSNMKPLTPDAHQHIAQWVKNGGILVYSGRDDDPFQTVQEWWNTNGNSYAAPANHLFEQMDIPAFAKQGEYTFEKGTVYIIRTDPKEFVLKADNDELLTSIVKKLYEVNAKAGKLLFKNSFYLARGMYDLIAVLDEGISDEAYTIKGTLVDLFDPKLPVYRSKMVHPGEQAFFLNIDRVKDKSKPQVLAGASRVYHEKVEKRAYSFVAKSPVNTTNVSRVLLHKKPTSVVISGKEVIDQQAWDKLSNTYLLEFENNPEGVSVMFRW
;
A
#
# COMPACT_ATOMS: atom_id res chain seq x y z
N ASP A 1 -8.38 -37.51 1.28
CA ASP A 1 -8.31 -36.41 0.27
C ASP A 1 -9.67 -36.11 -0.35
N LYS A 2 -10.50 -35.29 0.31
CA LYS A 2 -11.68 -34.71 -0.34
C LYS A 2 -11.25 -33.41 -1.02
N ARG A 3 -11.38 -33.34 -2.35
CA ARG A 3 -11.21 -32.07 -3.07
C ARG A 3 -12.41 -31.17 -2.72
N GLU A 4 -12.18 -30.14 -1.92
CA GLU A 4 -13.18 -29.11 -1.69
C GLU A 4 -13.19 -28.13 -2.87
N ARG A 5 -14.39 -27.79 -3.34
CA ARG A 5 -14.57 -26.80 -4.39
C ARG A 5 -14.64 -25.43 -3.76
N ILE A 6 -13.98 -24.46 -4.40
CA ILE A 6 -14.10 -23.06 -4.03
C ILE A 6 -15.59 -22.66 -4.07
N PRO A 7 -16.13 -21.99 -3.03
CA PRO A 7 -17.51 -21.51 -3.06
C PRO A 7 -17.78 -20.65 -4.29
N ARG A 8 -18.95 -20.84 -4.92
CA ARG A 8 -19.29 -20.17 -6.20
C ARG A 8 -19.15 -18.65 -6.11
N HIS A 9 -19.74 -18.03 -5.08
CA HIS A 9 -19.67 -16.58 -4.87
C HIS A 9 -18.22 -16.08 -4.73
N TYR A 10 -17.38 -16.80 -3.98
CA TYR A 10 -15.98 -16.44 -3.80
C TYR A 10 -15.17 -16.59 -5.09
N SER A 11 -15.43 -17.65 -5.88
CA SER A 11 -14.79 -17.80 -7.19
C SER A 11 -15.13 -16.66 -8.16
N THR A 12 -16.39 -16.19 -8.14
CA THR A 12 -16.84 -15.03 -8.93
C THR A 12 -16.14 -13.76 -8.49
N GLN A 13 -16.10 -13.48 -7.18
CA GLN A 13 -15.39 -12.33 -6.61
C GLN A 13 -13.90 -12.32 -7.01
N MET A 14 -13.21 -13.46 -6.83
CA MET A 14 -11.80 -13.59 -7.20
C MET A 14 -11.57 -13.34 -8.69
N GLN A 15 -12.43 -13.87 -9.56
CA GLN A 15 -12.33 -13.66 -11.01
C GLN A 15 -12.58 -12.19 -11.40
N VAL A 16 -13.54 -11.51 -10.78
CA VAL A 16 -13.75 -10.06 -10.96
C VAL A 16 -12.49 -9.28 -10.60
N MET A 17 -11.93 -9.54 -9.42
CA MET A 17 -10.74 -8.83 -8.93
C MET A 17 -9.53 -9.04 -9.85
N ILE A 18 -9.26 -10.30 -10.25
CA ILE A 18 -8.15 -10.62 -11.16
C ILE A 18 -8.32 -9.90 -12.51
N ASN A 19 -9.52 -9.91 -13.09
CA ASN A 19 -9.75 -9.24 -14.36
C ASN A 19 -9.70 -7.72 -14.26
N ALA A 20 -10.12 -7.13 -13.13
CA ALA A 20 -9.95 -5.70 -12.88
C ALA A 20 -8.47 -5.31 -12.82
N LEU A 21 -7.60 -6.13 -12.20
CA LEU A 21 -6.16 -5.89 -12.14
C LEU A 21 -5.52 -5.90 -13.54
N ASN A 22 -5.97 -6.76 -14.46
CA ASN A 22 -5.48 -6.79 -15.85
C ASN A 22 -5.74 -5.48 -16.60
N SER A 23 -6.82 -4.77 -16.25
CA SER A 23 -7.26 -3.53 -16.90
C SER A 23 -6.87 -2.28 -16.11
N MET A 24 -6.18 -2.43 -14.97
CA MET A 24 -5.79 -1.30 -14.13
C MET A 24 -4.56 -0.61 -14.72
N PRO A 25 -4.65 0.68 -15.11
CA PRO A 25 -3.55 1.35 -15.78
C PRO A 25 -2.43 1.72 -14.80
N LEU A 26 -1.25 1.99 -15.34
CA LEU A 26 -0.24 2.77 -14.63
C LEU A 26 -0.84 4.12 -14.23
N SER A 27 -0.49 4.63 -13.05
CA SER A 27 -1.00 5.90 -12.54
C SER A 27 0.07 6.60 -11.74
N ASP A 28 0.17 7.92 -11.94
CA ASP A 28 1.03 8.80 -11.15
C ASP A 28 0.36 9.26 -9.84
N ASN A 29 -0.90 8.84 -9.61
CA ASN A 29 -1.60 9.12 -8.36
C ASN A 29 -0.91 8.42 -7.20
N LYS A 30 -0.79 9.13 -6.08
CA LYS A 30 -0.22 8.62 -4.84
C LYS A 30 -1.32 8.28 -3.84
N VAL A 31 -0.99 7.41 -2.89
CA VAL A 31 -1.86 7.15 -1.74
C VAL A 31 -2.07 8.47 -0.99
N SER A 32 -3.33 8.78 -0.70
CA SER A 32 -3.69 10.01 0.01
C SER A 32 -3.12 10.07 1.42
N GLY A 33 -2.66 11.25 1.83
CA GLY A 33 -2.04 11.50 3.13
C GLY A 33 -0.74 12.29 2.97
N SER A 34 -0.13 12.66 4.10
CA SER A 34 1.18 13.31 4.09
C SER A 34 2.26 12.29 3.69
N ASN A 35 2.97 12.57 2.60
CA ASN A 35 3.98 11.67 2.05
C ASN A 35 5.40 12.11 2.46
N GLY A 36 6.37 11.21 2.36
CA GLY A 36 7.79 11.54 2.54
C GLY A 36 8.38 11.16 3.90
N ILE A 37 7.70 10.32 4.67
CA ILE A 37 8.30 9.63 5.81
C ILE A 37 8.68 8.22 5.36
N SER A 38 9.93 7.84 5.60
CA SER A 38 10.49 6.56 5.20
C SER A 38 11.12 5.86 6.41
N VAL A 39 11.00 4.53 6.47
CA VAL A 39 11.68 3.69 7.47
C VAL A 39 12.82 2.94 6.76
N LEU A 40 14.02 3.05 7.32
CA LEU A 40 15.19 2.32 6.84
C LEU A 40 15.07 0.84 7.23
N MET A 41 15.43 -0.03 6.30
CA MET A 41 15.43 -1.48 6.45
C MET A 41 16.71 -2.05 5.82
N ALA A 42 17.19 -3.19 6.32
CA ALA A 42 18.35 -3.90 5.78
C ALA A 42 18.04 -5.39 5.67
N ASN A 43 18.80 -6.11 4.83
CA ASN A 43 18.72 -7.56 4.77
C ASN A 43 19.07 -8.21 6.12
N SER A 44 19.91 -7.54 6.92
CA SER A 44 20.32 -8.02 8.23
C SER A 44 19.20 -8.10 9.28
N LEU A 45 18.03 -7.48 9.01
CA LEU A 45 16.81 -7.66 9.83
C LEU A 45 16.43 -9.14 10.00
N MET A 46 16.72 -9.98 8.99
CA MET A 46 16.34 -11.39 9.03
C MET A 46 17.24 -12.23 9.95
N PHE A 47 18.47 -11.78 10.25
CA PHE A 47 19.44 -12.56 11.01
C PHE A 47 19.29 -12.40 12.54
N GLN A 48 18.58 -11.36 13.01
CA GLN A 48 18.41 -11.11 14.45
C GLN A 48 17.16 -11.79 15.05
N ARG A 49 16.54 -12.72 14.32
CA ARG A 49 15.28 -13.37 14.72
C ARG A 49 15.45 -14.66 15.53
N PHE A 50 16.58 -15.35 15.38
CA PHE A 50 16.82 -16.64 16.01
C PHE A 50 18.33 -16.94 16.11
N PRO A 51 18.84 -17.52 17.22
CA PRO A 51 18.14 -17.87 18.47
C PRO A 51 17.72 -16.64 19.29
N THR A 52 16.87 -16.83 20.31
CA THR A 52 16.59 -15.78 21.31
C THR A 52 17.86 -15.47 22.11
N HIS A 53 18.27 -14.21 22.13
CA HIS A 53 19.48 -13.79 22.83
C HIS A 53 19.12 -13.42 24.27
N ALA A 54 19.98 -13.79 25.23
CA ALA A 54 19.71 -13.53 26.65
C ALA A 54 19.52 -12.03 26.90
N GLY A 55 18.36 -11.66 27.44
CA GLY A 55 18.03 -10.27 27.81
C GLY A 55 17.53 -9.37 26.67
N TYR A 56 17.42 -9.86 25.43
CA TYR A 56 16.91 -9.07 24.31
C TYR A 56 15.95 -9.85 23.42
N GLU A 57 14.71 -9.38 23.34
CA GLU A 57 13.66 -9.93 22.48
C GLU A 57 13.10 -8.86 21.54
N ASP A 58 12.95 -9.20 20.26
CA ASP A 58 12.26 -8.40 19.26
C ASP A 58 11.19 -9.26 18.55
N PRO A 59 10.01 -9.45 19.19
CA PRO A 59 8.99 -10.33 18.65
C PRO A 59 8.45 -9.76 17.34
N GLN A 60 8.32 -10.60 16.31
CA GLN A 60 7.64 -10.26 15.05
C GLN A 60 8.15 -8.95 14.40
N LEU A 61 9.46 -8.65 14.48
CA LEU A 61 10.04 -7.41 13.93
C LEU A 61 9.47 -6.13 14.59
N ALA A 62 9.13 -6.17 15.87
CA ALA A 62 8.57 -5.04 16.60
C ALA A 62 9.42 -3.76 16.50
N ASN A 63 10.75 -3.84 16.40
CA ASN A 63 11.58 -2.65 16.15
C ASN A 63 11.38 -2.01 14.77
N PHE A 64 11.00 -2.78 13.75
CA PHE A 64 10.63 -2.21 12.44
C PHE A 64 9.24 -1.60 12.53
N TYR A 65 8.28 -2.37 13.05
CA TYR A 65 6.89 -1.91 13.20
C TYR A 65 6.75 -0.73 14.17
N GLY A 66 7.61 -0.63 15.17
CA GLY A 66 7.71 0.48 16.11
C GLY A 66 8.01 1.82 15.44
N GLN A 67 8.69 1.81 14.29
CA GLN A 67 8.94 3.02 13.50
C GLN A 67 7.84 3.28 12.48
N ALA A 68 7.16 2.24 11.99
CA ALA A 68 6.20 2.35 10.89
C ALA A 68 4.75 2.53 11.36
N LEU A 69 4.27 1.69 12.29
CA LEU A 69 2.87 1.62 12.70
C LEU A 69 2.35 2.92 13.35
N PRO A 70 3.13 3.65 14.18
CA PRO A 70 2.66 4.92 14.75
C PRO A 70 2.17 5.93 13.69
N PHE A 71 2.71 5.88 12.47
CA PHE A 71 2.31 6.74 11.37
C PHE A 71 1.29 6.07 10.46
N LEU A 72 1.51 4.80 10.11
CA LEU A 72 0.60 4.05 9.23
C LEU A 72 -0.81 3.99 9.80
N LYS A 73 -0.94 3.69 11.10
CA LYS A 73 -2.22 3.65 11.83
C LYS A 73 -2.86 5.03 11.99
N ARG A 74 -2.08 6.10 11.78
CA ARG A 74 -2.52 7.50 11.72
C ARG A 74 -2.67 8.01 10.28
N GLY A 75 -2.80 7.11 9.30
CA GLY A 75 -3.19 7.48 7.93
C GLY A 75 -2.10 8.20 7.14
N VAL A 76 -0.85 8.08 7.58
CA VAL A 76 0.34 8.60 6.91
C VAL A 76 0.98 7.47 6.10
N PRO A 77 1.07 7.59 4.76
CA PRO A 77 1.77 6.61 3.94
C PRO A 77 3.26 6.53 4.31
N ILE A 78 3.73 5.33 4.62
CA ILE A 78 5.13 5.05 4.96
C ILE A 78 5.80 4.30 3.83
N LYS A 79 7.01 4.73 3.48
CA LYS A 79 7.88 4.03 2.54
C LYS A 79 8.96 3.25 3.28
N THR A 80 9.46 2.22 2.62
CA THR A 80 10.67 1.52 3.03
C THR A 80 11.85 1.95 2.17
N VAL A 81 13.00 2.16 2.79
CA VAL A 81 14.27 2.39 2.10
C VAL A 81 15.22 1.29 2.52
N HIS A 82 15.78 0.56 1.55
CA HIS A 82 16.78 -0.46 1.83
C HIS A 82 18.15 0.20 1.99
N ILE A 83 18.87 -0.12 3.06
CA ILE A 83 20.20 0.45 3.36
C ILE A 83 21.19 0.13 2.24
N GLU A 84 21.08 -1.05 1.64
CA GLU A 84 21.90 -1.51 0.53
C GLU A 84 21.68 -0.69 -0.75
N ASN A 85 20.55 0.02 -0.85
CA ASN A 85 20.19 0.84 -2.00
C ASN A 85 20.58 2.31 -1.85
N LEU A 86 21.18 2.73 -0.73
CA LEU A 86 21.48 4.14 -0.46
C LEU A 86 22.48 4.76 -1.45
N GLY A 87 23.28 3.94 -2.14
CA GLY A 87 24.14 4.40 -3.24
C GLY A 87 23.36 4.84 -4.49
N TYR A 88 22.10 4.44 -4.65
CA TYR A 88 21.24 4.89 -5.76
C TYR A 88 20.62 6.25 -5.45
N LYS A 89 20.77 7.19 -6.39
CA LYS A 89 20.27 8.58 -6.27
C LYS A 89 18.78 8.67 -5.86
N ASP A 90 17.96 7.75 -6.34
CA ASP A 90 16.52 7.79 -6.13
C ASP A 90 16.06 7.15 -4.81
N ALA A 91 16.97 6.51 -4.04
CA ALA A 91 16.60 5.81 -2.81
C ALA A 91 16.00 6.73 -1.74
N LEU A 92 16.46 7.98 -1.66
CA LEU A 92 15.99 8.98 -0.69
C LEU A 92 15.34 10.22 -1.34
N SER A 93 15.13 10.23 -2.66
CA SER A 93 14.68 11.43 -3.40
C SER A 93 13.30 11.93 -2.97
N GLU A 94 12.42 11.01 -2.58
CA GLU A 94 11.08 11.33 -2.07
C GLU A 94 10.98 11.29 -0.53
N THR A 95 12.10 11.14 0.18
CA THR A 95 12.17 11.12 1.65
C THR A 95 12.42 12.52 2.20
N LYS A 96 11.59 12.94 3.16
CA LYS A 96 11.73 14.17 3.95
C LYS A 96 12.26 13.88 5.34
N VAL A 97 11.77 12.81 5.97
CA VAL A 97 12.23 12.31 7.26
C VAL A 97 12.52 10.81 7.12
N LEU A 98 13.75 10.41 7.45
CA LEU A 98 14.18 9.02 7.48
C LEU A 98 14.21 8.54 8.93
N LEU A 99 13.39 7.53 9.24
CA LEU A 99 13.40 6.83 10.52
C LEU A 99 14.36 5.66 10.41
N MET A 100 15.28 5.52 11.36
CA MET A 100 16.17 4.36 11.40
C MET A 100 16.50 3.92 12.83
N SER A 101 16.94 2.67 12.93
CA SER A 101 17.42 2.05 14.15
C SER A 101 18.42 0.95 13.81
N TYR A 102 19.39 0.72 14.68
CA TYR A 102 20.20 -0.49 14.63
C TYR A 102 19.77 -1.55 15.66
N SER A 103 18.67 -1.35 16.39
CA SER A 103 18.17 -2.31 17.39
C SER A 103 17.73 -3.66 16.79
N ASN A 104 17.46 -3.74 15.48
CA ASN A 104 17.07 -4.96 14.78
C ASN A 104 17.86 -5.27 13.50
N MET A 105 18.73 -4.36 13.07
CA MET A 105 19.58 -4.53 11.88
C MET A 105 20.96 -3.96 12.14
N LYS A 106 21.96 -4.44 11.39
CA LYS A 106 23.31 -3.89 11.38
C LYS A 106 23.74 -3.60 9.93
N PRO A 107 24.46 -2.50 9.67
CA PRO A 107 24.93 -2.15 8.34
C PRO A 107 26.03 -3.13 7.90
N LEU A 108 25.96 -3.64 6.67
CA LEU A 108 26.95 -4.60 6.15
C LEU A 108 28.30 -3.95 5.83
N THR A 109 28.29 -2.67 5.45
CA THR A 109 29.50 -1.91 5.08
C THR A 109 29.44 -0.49 5.65
N PRO A 110 30.59 0.18 5.85
CA PRO A 110 30.62 1.58 6.29
C PRO A 110 30.05 2.57 5.26
N ASP A 111 30.00 2.22 3.97
CA ASP A 111 29.57 3.10 2.88
C ASP A 111 28.13 3.63 3.07
N ALA A 112 27.26 2.82 3.67
CA ALA A 112 25.90 3.23 4.01
C ALA A 112 25.89 4.50 4.89
N HIS A 113 26.82 4.62 5.83
CA HIS A 113 26.91 5.79 6.70
C HIS A 113 27.34 7.03 5.91
N GLN A 114 28.25 6.89 4.95
CA GLN A 114 28.65 8.01 4.08
C GLN A 114 27.47 8.52 3.25
N HIS A 115 26.65 7.61 2.70
CA HIS A 115 25.45 8.00 1.97
C HIS A 115 24.41 8.70 2.84
N ILE A 116 24.17 8.20 4.06
CA ILE A 116 23.25 8.84 5.02
C ILE A 116 23.78 10.22 5.42
N ALA A 117 25.04 10.31 5.85
CA ALA A 117 25.66 11.57 6.25
C ALA A 117 25.64 12.59 5.10
N GLN A 118 25.94 12.18 3.87
CA GLN A 118 25.86 13.05 2.70
C GLN A 118 24.43 13.53 2.41
N TRP A 119 23.42 12.68 2.61
CA TRP A 119 22.03 13.06 2.46
C TRP A 119 21.60 14.06 3.55
N VAL A 120 21.95 13.82 4.81
CA VAL A 120 21.71 14.77 5.93
C VAL A 120 22.43 16.09 5.67
N LYS A 121 23.71 16.05 5.28
CA LYS A 121 24.49 17.25 4.91
C LYS A 121 23.78 18.13 3.88
N ASN A 122 23.04 17.52 2.96
CA ASN A 122 22.29 18.18 1.91
C ASN A 122 20.87 18.63 2.31
N GLY A 123 20.52 18.55 3.59
CA GLY A 123 19.21 18.97 4.13
C GLY A 123 18.28 17.83 4.50
N GLY A 124 18.75 16.58 4.46
CA GLY A 124 18.00 15.43 4.94
C GLY A 124 17.77 15.48 6.45
N ILE A 125 16.69 14.83 6.91
CA ILE A 125 16.37 14.70 8.32
C ILE A 125 16.41 13.23 8.73
N LEU A 126 17.30 12.91 9.65
CA LEU A 126 17.43 11.59 10.24
C LEU A 126 16.79 11.56 11.64
N VAL A 127 15.97 10.55 11.90
CA VAL A 127 15.53 10.22 13.26
C VAL A 127 16.09 8.85 13.60
N TYR A 128 17.08 8.82 14.49
CA TYR A 128 17.68 7.60 15.00
C TYR A 128 16.99 7.19 16.31
N SER A 129 16.44 5.99 16.37
CA SER A 129 15.86 5.43 17.60
C SER A 129 16.65 4.19 18.03
N GLY A 130 17.26 4.22 19.21
CA GLY A 130 17.96 3.06 19.74
C GLY A 130 18.80 3.37 20.98
N ARG A 131 18.88 2.39 21.88
CA ARG A 131 19.81 2.44 23.03
C ARG A 131 21.21 1.94 22.71
N ASP A 132 21.37 1.23 21.60
CA ASP A 132 22.63 0.58 21.20
C ASP A 132 23.15 -0.40 22.26
N ASP A 133 22.23 -1.11 22.94
CA ASP A 133 22.50 -2.07 24.00
C ASP A 133 22.06 -3.51 23.64
N ASP A 134 21.65 -3.74 22.39
CA ASP A 134 21.32 -5.07 21.90
C ASP A 134 22.58 -5.95 21.76
N PRO A 135 22.46 -7.28 21.89
CA PRO A 135 23.63 -8.18 21.91
C PRO A 135 24.42 -8.21 20.60
N PHE A 136 23.85 -7.72 19.49
CA PHE A 136 24.56 -7.66 18.21
C PHE A 136 25.47 -6.44 18.08
N GLN A 137 25.52 -5.55 19.06
CA GLN A 137 26.46 -4.41 19.04
C GLN A 137 27.92 -4.88 19.17
N THR A 138 28.14 -5.99 19.87
CA THR A 138 29.47 -6.50 20.22
C THR A 138 29.96 -7.66 19.34
N VAL A 139 29.22 -8.04 18.28
CA VAL A 139 29.71 -9.05 17.32
C VAL A 139 30.92 -8.51 16.56
N GLN A 140 31.84 -9.39 16.18
CA GLN A 140 33.02 -9.00 15.39
C GLN A 140 32.61 -8.63 13.97
N GLU A 141 32.65 -7.35 13.66
CA GLU A 141 32.21 -6.77 12.39
C GLU A 141 33.06 -5.54 12.03
N TRP A 142 32.82 -4.96 10.85
CA TRP A 142 33.67 -3.87 10.33
C TRP A 142 33.83 -2.67 11.29
N TRP A 143 32.86 -2.41 12.16
CA TRP A 143 32.90 -1.27 13.09
C TRP A 143 33.79 -1.52 14.32
N ASN A 144 34.19 -2.75 14.62
CA ASN A 144 35.05 -3.07 15.77
C ASN A 144 36.22 -4.00 15.42
N THR A 145 36.54 -4.11 14.13
CA THR A 145 37.68 -4.86 13.60
C THR A 145 38.51 -3.98 12.66
N ASN A 146 39.66 -4.49 12.22
CA ASN A 146 40.50 -3.86 11.20
C ASN A 146 40.89 -2.40 11.50
N GLY A 147 41.20 -2.11 12.77
CA GLY A 147 41.60 -0.77 13.24
C GLY A 147 40.45 0.08 13.79
N ASN A 148 39.19 -0.31 13.56
CA ASN A 148 38.05 0.33 14.19
C ASN A 148 37.82 -0.22 15.61
N SER A 149 37.27 0.64 16.48
CA SER A 149 36.99 0.31 17.88
C SER A 149 35.64 0.87 18.36
N TYR A 150 34.69 1.06 17.44
CA TYR A 150 33.36 1.55 17.79
C TYR A 150 32.61 0.50 18.61
N ALA A 151 32.01 0.93 19.73
CA ALA A 151 31.17 0.06 20.54
C ALA A 151 29.85 -0.36 19.84
N ALA A 152 29.41 0.45 18.89
CA ALA A 152 28.19 0.26 18.09
C ALA A 152 28.40 0.93 16.72
N PRO A 153 27.81 0.43 15.62
CA PRO A 153 27.93 1.09 14.32
C PRO A 153 27.27 2.47 14.31
N ALA A 154 26.29 2.74 15.18
CA ALA A 154 25.72 4.06 15.38
C ALA A 154 26.79 5.12 15.72
N ASN A 155 27.82 4.75 16.48
CA ASN A 155 28.91 5.67 16.82
C ASN A 155 29.72 6.08 15.58
N HIS A 156 29.97 5.15 14.64
CA HIS A 156 30.58 5.50 13.35
C HIS A 156 29.66 6.41 12.54
N LEU A 157 28.35 6.13 12.49
CA LEU A 157 27.39 6.99 11.78
C LEU A 157 27.38 8.42 12.34
N PHE A 158 27.39 8.55 13.68
CA PHE A 158 27.40 9.85 14.34
C PHE A 158 28.71 10.61 14.12
N GLU A 159 29.85 9.93 14.12
CA GLU A 159 31.14 10.56 13.80
C GLU A 159 31.16 11.14 12.38
N GLN A 160 30.56 10.46 11.39
CA GLN A 160 30.43 10.99 10.02
C GLN A 160 29.61 12.30 9.94
N MET A 161 28.93 12.68 11.03
CA MET A 161 28.09 13.87 11.15
C MET A 161 28.53 14.82 12.28
N ASP A 162 29.77 14.68 12.77
CA ASP A 162 30.34 15.47 13.88
C ASP A 162 29.53 15.37 15.20
N ILE A 163 28.77 14.28 15.37
CA ILE A 163 27.98 14.01 16.57
C ILE A 163 28.79 13.11 17.51
N PRO A 164 28.90 13.44 18.81
CA PRO A 164 29.66 12.62 19.76
C PRO A 164 29.19 11.17 19.80
N ALA A 165 30.12 10.23 19.95
CA ALA A 165 29.79 8.85 20.30
C ALA A 165 28.90 8.83 21.55
N PHE A 166 27.92 7.93 21.59
CA PHE A 166 26.92 7.86 22.67
C PHE A 166 26.17 9.18 22.91
N ALA A 167 25.94 9.97 21.87
CA ALA A 167 25.19 11.20 21.94
C ALA A 167 23.86 11.03 22.70
N LYS A 168 23.54 12.00 23.54
CA LYS A 168 22.30 12.02 24.32
C LYS A 168 21.10 12.15 23.39
N GLN A 169 19.92 11.82 23.90
CA GLN A 169 18.68 12.13 23.20
C GLN A 169 18.59 13.65 22.96
N GLY A 170 18.24 14.04 21.74
CA GLY A 170 18.17 15.44 21.36
C GLY A 170 18.28 15.67 19.86
N GLU A 171 18.15 16.94 19.49
CA GLU A 171 18.28 17.44 18.13
C GLU A 171 19.72 17.92 17.90
N TYR A 172 20.32 17.48 16.81
CA TYR A 172 21.67 17.82 16.37
C TYR A 172 21.60 18.37 14.95
N THR A 173 22.25 19.50 14.72
CA THR A 173 22.38 20.08 13.38
C THR A 173 23.64 19.55 12.74
N PHE A 174 23.53 19.06 11.51
CA PHE A 174 24.67 18.71 10.68
C PHE A 174 24.53 19.41 9.33
N GLU A 175 25.34 20.45 9.13
CA GLU A 175 25.33 21.28 7.93
C GLU A 175 23.92 21.84 7.65
N LYS A 176 23.27 21.41 6.57
CA LYS A 176 21.90 21.85 6.22
C LYS A 176 20.81 20.97 6.81
N GLY A 177 21.15 19.80 7.33
CA GLY A 177 20.21 18.79 7.80
C GLY A 177 20.09 18.73 9.32
N THR A 178 19.32 17.74 9.76
CA THR A 178 19.03 17.52 11.17
C THR A 178 19.10 16.04 11.49
N VAL A 179 19.72 15.71 12.61
CA VAL A 179 19.68 14.38 13.23
C VAL A 179 18.97 14.50 14.56
N TYR A 180 17.90 13.76 14.77
CA TYR A 180 17.26 13.62 16.07
C TYR A 180 17.52 12.24 16.62
N ILE A 181 18.11 12.15 17.81
CA ILE A 181 18.40 10.90 18.49
C ILE A 181 17.34 10.67 19.57
N ILE A 182 16.68 9.52 19.55
CA ILE A 182 15.76 9.03 20.57
C ILE A 182 16.42 7.81 21.22
N ARG A 183 16.62 7.85 22.55
CA ARG A 183 17.26 6.76 23.31
C ARG A 183 16.24 5.74 23.81
N THR A 184 15.42 5.26 22.88
CA THR A 184 14.38 4.25 23.08
C THR A 184 14.46 3.23 21.95
N ASP A 185 14.40 1.94 22.27
CA ASP A 185 14.29 0.91 21.24
C ASP A 185 12.92 1.00 20.57
N PRO A 186 12.84 0.98 19.22
CA PRO A 186 11.58 1.25 18.57
C PRO A 186 10.45 0.27 18.91
N LYS A 187 10.76 -0.99 19.24
CA LYS A 187 9.75 -1.98 19.68
C LYS A 187 8.89 -1.48 20.82
N GLU A 188 9.42 -0.61 21.67
CA GLU A 188 8.68 -0.07 22.81
C GLU A 188 7.55 0.86 22.40
N PHE A 189 7.61 1.48 21.21
CA PHE A 189 6.53 2.33 20.69
C PHE A 189 5.25 1.53 20.39
N VAL A 190 5.35 0.21 20.23
CA VAL A 190 4.22 -0.65 19.82
C VAL A 190 3.91 -1.78 20.81
N LEU A 191 4.86 -2.17 21.66
CA LEU A 191 4.64 -3.19 22.70
C LEU A 191 4.08 -2.61 24.01
N LYS A 192 4.18 -1.29 24.21
CA LYS A 192 3.62 -0.59 25.37
C LYS A 192 2.50 0.32 24.89
N ALA A 193 1.37 0.29 25.60
CA ALA A 193 0.24 1.17 25.31
C ALA A 193 0.66 2.65 25.35
N ASP A 194 0.17 3.43 24.39
CA ASP A 194 0.35 4.89 24.30
C ASP A 194 1.79 5.40 24.30
N ASN A 195 2.76 4.53 23.97
CA ASN A 195 4.18 4.85 24.11
C ASN A 195 4.81 5.45 22.84
N ASP A 196 4.01 5.72 21.80
CA ASP A 196 4.48 6.26 20.51
C ASP A 196 4.38 7.79 20.37
N GLU A 197 3.85 8.49 21.39
CA GLU A 197 3.68 9.95 21.40
C GLU A 197 5.02 10.68 21.21
N LEU A 198 6.09 10.20 21.84
CA LEU A 198 7.43 10.78 21.69
C LEU A 198 7.88 10.76 20.22
N LEU A 199 7.82 9.60 19.57
CA LEU A 199 8.22 9.45 18.17
C LEU A 199 7.35 10.31 17.25
N THR A 200 6.02 10.24 17.42
CA THR A 200 5.08 10.94 16.54
C THR A 200 5.17 12.46 16.67
N SER A 201 5.34 13.00 17.89
CA SER A 201 5.51 14.43 18.12
C SER A 201 6.82 14.98 17.55
N ILE A 202 7.94 14.26 17.72
CA ILE A 202 9.24 14.63 17.15
C ILE A 202 9.17 14.64 15.62
N VAL A 203 8.68 13.55 15.02
CA VAL A 203 8.59 13.45 13.55
C VAL A 203 7.65 14.51 13.00
N LYS A 204 6.53 14.79 13.67
CA LYS A 204 5.63 15.89 13.30
C LYS A 204 6.36 17.24 13.29
N LYS A 205 7.05 17.57 14.38
CA LYS A 205 7.84 18.81 14.46
C LYS A 205 8.85 18.89 13.32
N LEU A 206 9.67 17.85 13.14
CA LEU A 206 10.71 17.82 12.12
C LEU A 206 10.14 17.92 10.70
N TYR A 207 9.03 17.23 10.43
CA TYR A 207 8.34 17.28 9.14
C TYR A 207 7.81 18.68 8.82
N GLU A 208 7.14 19.31 9.78
CA GLU A 208 6.46 20.60 9.58
C GLU A 208 7.44 21.79 9.62
N VAL A 209 8.41 21.76 10.54
CA VAL A 209 9.29 22.91 10.85
C VAL A 209 10.62 22.79 10.09
N ASN A 210 11.34 21.68 10.25
CA ASN A 210 12.68 21.52 9.71
C ASN A 210 12.61 21.21 8.19
N ALA A 211 11.81 20.22 7.79
CA ALA A 211 11.63 19.85 6.38
C ALA A 211 10.70 20.79 5.61
N LYS A 212 9.90 21.60 6.33
CA LYS A 212 8.90 22.52 5.75
C LYS A 212 7.96 21.80 4.76
N ALA A 213 7.62 20.54 5.05
CA ALA A 213 6.89 19.66 4.15
C ALA A 213 5.35 19.85 4.21
N GLY A 214 4.90 21.00 4.73
CA GLY A 214 3.50 21.28 5.04
C GLY A 214 3.03 20.62 6.33
N LYS A 215 1.72 20.69 6.60
CA LYS A 215 1.12 20.07 7.80
C LYS A 215 1.15 18.54 7.68
N LEU A 216 1.63 17.86 8.72
CA LEU A 216 1.49 16.40 8.87
C LEU A 216 0.05 16.10 9.29
N LEU A 217 -0.70 15.49 8.37
CA LEU A 217 -2.11 15.17 8.53
C LEU A 217 -2.27 13.75 9.07
N PHE A 218 -2.94 13.63 10.21
CA PHE A 218 -3.36 12.34 10.74
C PHE A 218 -4.85 12.11 10.42
N LYS A 219 -5.15 10.89 10.00
CA LYS A 219 -6.50 10.39 9.66
C LYS A 219 -6.51 8.86 9.82
N ASN A 220 -7.65 8.21 9.66
CA ASN A 220 -7.75 6.75 9.74
C ASN A 220 -7.95 6.06 8.38
N SER A 221 -7.79 6.77 7.26
CA SER A 221 -8.12 6.22 5.93
C SER A 221 -7.02 6.41 4.91
N PHE A 222 -6.90 5.46 3.99
CA PHE A 222 -6.12 5.53 2.77
C PHE A 222 -7.04 5.47 1.57
N TYR A 223 -6.70 6.25 0.55
CA TYR A 223 -7.41 6.27 -0.73
C TYR A 223 -6.39 6.37 -1.86
N LEU A 224 -6.58 5.56 -2.90
CA LEU A 224 -5.80 5.57 -4.12
C LEU A 224 -6.74 5.42 -5.33
N ALA A 225 -6.68 6.38 -6.24
CA ALA A 225 -7.35 6.27 -7.53
C ALA A 225 -6.36 5.82 -8.61
N ARG A 226 -6.70 4.83 -9.42
CA ARG A 226 -5.92 4.40 -10.59
C ARG A 226 -6.81 4.28 -11.81
N GLY A 227 -6.75 5.26 -12.71
CA GLY A 227 -7.69 5.35 -13.83
C GLY A 227 -9.14 5.39 -13.33
N MET A 228 -9.96 4.44 -13.77
CA MET A 228 -11.36 4.32 -13.33
C MET A 228 -11.53 3.58 -11.99
N TYR A 229 -10.45 3.14 -11.34
CA TYR A 229 -10.54 2.37 -10.11
C TYR A 229 -10.29 3.21 -8.86
N ASP A 230 -11.02 2.93 -7.79
CA ASP A 230 -10.83 3.49 -6.45
C ASP A 230 -10.51 2.37 -5.46
N LEU A 231 -9.43 2.51 -4.71
CA LEU A 231 -9.06 1.63 -3.60
C LEU A 231 -9.11 2.44 -2.31
N ILE A 232 -9.80 1.90 -1.31
CA ILE A 232 -9.97 2.54 0.01
C ILE A 232 -9.65 1.51 1.09
N ALA A 233 -8.96 1.95 2.14
CA ALA A 233 -8.83 1.20 3.38
C ALA A 233 -9.09 2.16 4.55
N VAL A 234 -9.93 1.75 5.51
CA VAL A 234 -10.17 2.51 6.74
C VAL A 234 -9.71 1.66 7.92
N LEU A 235 -8.83 2.20 8.73
CA LEU A 235 -8.16 1.52 9.83
C LEU A 235 -9.04 1.61 11.08
N ASP A 236 -9.16 0.49 11.79
CA ASP A 236 -9.86 0.32 13.07
C ASP A 236 -8.97 0.64 14.28
N GLU A 237 -7.70 0.28 14.24
CA GLU A 237 -6.71 0.59 15.28
C GLU A 237 -6.07 1.97 15.06
N GLY A 238 -6.89 3.02 14.93
CA GLY A 238 -6.44 4.37 14.56
C GLY A 238 -6.73 5.44 15.59
N ILE A 239 -6.71 6.70 15.13
CA ILE A 239 -7.03 7.89 15.94
C ILE A 239 -8.49 8.38 15.77
N SER A 240 -9.30 7.65 15.01
CA SER A 240 -10.67 8.03 14.66
C SER A 240 -11.49 6.83 14.22
N ASP A 241 -12.78 6.83 14.57
CA ASP A 241 -13.80 5.85 14.15
C ASP A 241 -14.61 6.34 12.93
N GLU A 242 -14.18 7.43 12.28
CA GLU A 242 -14.90 8.00 11.13
C GLU A 242 -14.86 7.08 9.91
N ALA A 243 -16.02 6.88 9.28
CA ALA A 243 -16.13 6.17 8.01
C ALA A 243 -15.67 7.05 6.82
N TYR A 244 -15.04 6.43 5.82
CA TYR A 244 -14.73 7.11 4.57
C TYR A 244 -15.93 7.03 3.61
N THR A 245 -16.44 8.19 3.18
CA THR A 245 -17.53 8.25 2.19
C THR A 245 -16.99 8.53 0.80
N ILE A 246 -17.16 7.58 -0.12
CA ILE A 246 -16.91 7.78 -1.55
C ILE A 246 -18.22 8.06 -2.29
N LYS A 247 -18.17 8.97 -3.26
CA LYS A 247 -19.29 9.33 -4.14
C LYS A 247 -18.90 9.12 -5.61
N GLY A 248 -19.89 8.78 -6.42
CA GLY A 248 -19.74 8.55 -7.86
C GLY A 248 -20.67 7.46 -8.34
N THR A 249 -20.61 7.10 -9.61
CA THR A 249 -21.30 5.93 -10.15
C THR A 249 -20.39 4.70 -9.99
N LEU A 250 -20.50 4.02 -8.86
CA LEU A 250 -19.53 3.03 -8.39
C LEU A 250 -20.05 1.61 -8.61
N VAL A 251 -19.23 0.72 -9.17
CA VAL A 251 -19.43 -0.74 -9.15
C VAL A 251 -18.53 -1.32 -8.08
N ASP A 252 -19.09 -2.03 -7.12
CA ASP A 252 -18.33 -2.75 -6.10
C ASP A 252 -17.70 -4.02 -6.69
N LEU A 253 -16.36 -4.07 -6.67
CA LEU A 253 -15.58 -5.17 -7.25
C LEU A 253 -15.27 -6.27 -6.22
N PHE A 254 -15.55 -6.05 -4.94
CA PHE A 254 -15.51 -7.11 -3.92
C PHE A 254 -16.85 -7.83 -3.79
N ASP A 255 -17.96 -7.20 -4.17
CA ASP A 255 -19.25 -7.89 -4.20
C ASP A 255 -19.40 -8.71 -5.50
N PRO A 256 -19.56 -10.05 -5.43
CA PRO A 256 -19.69 -10.89 -6.62
C PRO A 256 -20.95 -10.61 -7.46
N LYS A 257 -21.90 -9.79 -6.97
CA LYS A 257 -23.09 -9.35 -7.70
C LYS A 257 -22.88 -8.05 -8.48
N LEU A 258 -21.70 -7.40 -8.34
CA LEU A 258 -21.35 -6.13 -8.97
C LEU A 258 -22.46 -5.06 -8.81
N PRO A 259 -22.93 -4.75 -7.60
CA PRO A 259 -23.95 -3.72 -7.37
C PRO A 259 -23.44 -2.33 -7.79
N VAL A 260 -24.37 -1.46 -8.17
CA VAL A 260 -24.08 -0.06 -8.53
C VAL A 260 -24.53 0.86 -7.39
N TYR A 261 -23.64 1.74 -6.94
CA TYR A 261 -23.90 2.73 -5.89
C TYR A 261 -23.69 4.16 -6.41
N ARG A 262 -24.40 5.12 -5.81
CA ARG A 262 -24.10 6.57 -5.95
C ARG A 262 -23.13 7.10 -4.91
N SER A 263 -23.09 6.40 -3.78
CA SER A 263 -22.26 6.71 -2.62
C SER A 263 -22.15 5.45 -1.79
N LYS A 264 -21.00 5.23 -1.15
CA LYS A 264 -20.79 4.14 -0.21
C LYS A 264 -19.94 4.63 0.96
N MET A 265 -20.31 4.23 2.17
CA MET A 265 -19.50 4.39 3.36
C MET A 265 -18.65 3.13 3.52
N VAL A 266 -17.38 3.34 3.85
CA VAL A 266 -16.41 2.31 4.21
C VAL A 266 -16.06 2.56 5.68
N HIS A 267 -16.41 1.62 6.54
CA HIS A 267 -16.25 1.74 7.98
C HIS A 267 -14.84 1.35 8.43
N PRO A 268 -14.39 1.78 9.63
CA PRO A 268 -13.14 1.29 10.21
C PRO A 268 -13.06 -0.24 10.20
N GLY A 269 -11.90 -0.78 9.82
CA GLY A 269 -11.67 -2.21 9.62
C GLY A 269 -12.00 -2.72 8.22
N GLU A 270 -12.68 -1.92 7.39
CA GLU A 270 -13.09 -2.30 6.04
C GLU A 270 -12.13 -1.80 4.96
N GLN A 271 -12.12 -2.52 3.84
CA GLN A 271 -11.51 -2.10 2.59
C GLN A 271 -12.56 -2.13 1.49
N ALA A 272 -12.36 -1.27 0.50
CA ALA A 272 -13.24 -1.21 -0.65
C ALA A 272 -12.45 -1.07 -1.94
N PHE A 273 -12.98 -1.71 -2.99
CA PHE A 273 -12.44 -1.65 -4.33
C PHE A 273 -13.58 -1.40 -5.32
N PHE A 274 -13.59 -0.19 -5.89
CA PHE A 274 -14.65 0.22 -6.82
C PHE A 274 -14.11 0.47 -8.22
N LEU A 275 -14.94 0.19 -9.22
CA LEU A 275 -14.84 0.81 -10.54
C LEU A 275 -15.80 2.00 -10.57
N ASN A 276 -15.26 3.19 -10.79
CA ASN A 276 -16.01 4.42 -10.94
C ASN A 276 -16.29 4.71 -12.41
N ILE A 277 -17.54 4.46 -12.80
CA ILE A 277 -18.02 4.65 -14.17
C ILE A 277 -17.90 6.10 -14.60
N ASP A 278 -17.92 7.05 -13.66
CA ASP A 278 -17.80 8.46 -13.98
C ASP A 278 -16.46 8.80 -14.66
N ARG A 279 -15.42 7.99 -14.41
CA ARG A 279 -14.06 8.13 -14.96
C ARG A 279 -13.78 7.23 -16.16
N VAL A 280 -14.77 6.50 -16.68
CA VAL A 280 -14.63 5.77 -17.95
C VAL A 280 -14.44 6.79 -19.08
N LYS A 281 -13.35 6.64 -19.85
CA LYS A 281 -12.89 7.62 -20.85
C LYS A 281 -13.90 7.84 -21.97
N ASP A 282 -14.44 6.76 -22.55
CA ASP A 282 -15.45 6.81 -23.59
C ASP A 282 -16.68 6.04 -23.14
N LYS A 283 -17.68 6.77 -22.63
CA LYS A 283 -18.94 6.19 -22.15
C LYS A 283 -19.91 5.87 -23.29
N SER A 284 -19.63 6.34 -24.50
CA SER A 284 -20.46 6.08 -25.68
C SER A 284 -20.13 4.74 -26.34
N LYS A 285 -18.89 4.26 -26.14
CA LYS A 285 -18.43 2.97 -26.64
C LYS A 285 -18.89 1.82 -25.74
N PRO A 286 -19.71 0.88 -26.26
CA PRO A 286 -20.03 -0.35 -25.54
C PRO A 286 -18.77 -1.15 -25.19
N GLN A 287 -18.67 -1.60 -23.95
CA GLN A 287 -17.51 -2.35 -23.45
C GLN A 287 -17.86 -3.10 -22.16
N VAL A 288 -17.16 -4.21 -21.88
CA VAL A 288 -17.24 -4.85 -20.56
C VAL A 288 -16.38 -4.07 -19.58
N LEU A 289 -16.97 -3.54 -18.51
CA LEU A 289 -16.26 -2.74 -17.50
C LEU A 289 -15.64 -3.61 -16.41
N ALA A 290 -16.40 -4.60 -15.94
CA ALA A 290 -15.97 -5.55 -14.92
C ALA A 290 -16.62 -6.91 -15.19
N GLY A 291 -15.93 -8.01 -14.89
CA GLY A 291 -16.48 -9.34 -15.11
C GLY A 291 -15.70 -10.48 -14.50
N ALA A 292 -16.40 -11.54 -14.12
CA ALA A 292 -15.83 -12.81 -13.67
C ALA A 292 -15.39 -13.72 -14.85
N SER A 293 -14.91 -13.12 -15.94
CA SER A 293 -14.37 -13.80 -17.10
C SER A 293 -13.42 -12.88 -17.86
N ARG A 294 -12.49 -13.49 -18.61
CA ARG A 294 -11.65 -12.75 -19.53
C ARG A 294 -12.39 -12.54 -20.84
N VAL A 295 -12.42 -11.30 -21.30
CA VAL A 295 -13.16 -10.87 -22.48
C VAL A 295 -12.23 -10.86 -23.70
N TYR A 296 -12.73 -11.40 -24.80
CA TYR A 296 -12.04 -11.51 -26.08
C TYR A 296 -12.94 -11.05 -27.22
N HIS A 297 -12.32 -10.68 -28.34
CA HIS A 297 -13.00 -10.39 -29.61
C HIS A 297 -14.16 -9.40 -29.48
N GLU A 298 -13.99 -8.34 -28.68
CA GLU A 298 -14.98 -7.28 -28.59
C GLU A 298 -15.17 -6.63 -29.96
N LYS A 299 -16.44 -6.56 -30.41
CA LYS A 299 -16.85 -5.94 -31.67
C LYS A 299 -18.00 -5.01 -31.41
N VAL A 300 -17.82 -3.74 -31.79
CA VAL A 300 -18.86 -2.70 -31.76
C VAL A 300 -19.31 -2.44 -33.18
N GLU A 301 -20.60 -2.61 -33.44
CA GLU A 301 -21.26 -2.35 -34.70
C GLU A 301 -22.34 -1.26 -34.53
N LYS A 302 -22.94 -0.80 -35.63
CA LYS A 302 -24.00 0.23 -35.59
C LYS A 302 -25.23 -0.19 -34.78
N ARG A 303 -25.56 -1.49 -34.79
CA ARG A 303 -26.76 -2.07 -34.16
C ARG A 303 -26.49 -3.24 -33.19
N ALA A 304 -25.23 -3.53 -32.92
CA ALA A 304 -24.86 -4.64 -32.06
C ALA A 304 -23.53 -4.41 -31.34
N TYR A 305 -23.36 -5.07 -30.20
CA TYR A 305 -22.10 -5.22 -29.50
C TYR A 305 -21.93 -6.69 -29.12
N SER A 306 -20.75 -7.25 -29.34
CA SER A 306 -20.51 -8.67 -29.05
C SER A 306 -19.11 -8.93 -28.53
N PHE A 307 -18.95 -10.04 -27.81
CA PHE A 307 -17.69 -10.52 -27.29
C PHE A 307 -17.74 -12.02 -26.97
N VAL A 308 -16.58 -12.59 -26.64
CA VAL A 308 -16.44 -13.94 -26.12
C VAL A 308 -15.86 -13.88 -24.71
N ALA A 309 -16.57 -14.45 -23.74
CA ALA A 309 -16.13 -14.56 -22.35
C ALA A 309 -15.54 -15.94 -22.08
N LYS A 310 -14.32 -16.02 -21.52
CA LYS A 310 -13.66 -17.27 -21.14
C LYS A 310 -13.32 -17.28 -19.66
N SER A 311 -13.65 -18.38 -18.98
CA SER A 311 -13.28 -18.64 -17.58
C SER A 311 -13.43 -20.15 -17.29
N PRO A 312 -12.86 -20.69 -16.21
CA PRO A 312 -13.00 -22.10 -15.84
C PRO A 312 -14.46 -22.57 -15.74
N VAL A 313 -14.71 -23.84 -16.08
CA VAL A 313 -16.01 -24.49 -15.83
C VAL A 313 -16.34 -24.52 -14.35
N ASN A 314 -17.63 -24.66 -14.02
CA ASN A 314 -18.14 -24.64 -12.65
C ASN A 314 -17.87 -23.33 -11.89
N THR A 315 -17.70 -22.22 -12.61
CA THR A 315 -17.80 -20.87 -12.02
C THR A 315 -18.89 -20.08 -12.74
N THR A 316 -19.37 -19.04 -12.08
CA THR A 316 -20.46 -18.21 -12.60
C THR A 316 -19.88 -16.89 -13.05
N ASN A 317 -20.14 -16.52 -14.31
CA ASN A 317 -19.85 -15.19 -14.80
C ASN A 317 -20.87 -14.23 -14.21
N VAL A 318 -20.38 -13.12 -13.67
CA VAL A 318 -21.16 -11.91 -13.43
C VAL A 318 -20.36 -10.78 -14.05
N SER A 319 -20.96 -9.98 -14.94
CA SER A 319 -20.30 -8.87 -15.62
C SER A 319 -21.16 -7.62 -15.69
N ARG A 320 -20.52 -6.45 -15.56
CA ARG A 320 -21.12 -5.15 -15.85
C ARG A 320 -20.69 -4.68 -17.24
N VAL A 321 -21.64 -4.66 -18.15
CA VAL A 321 -21.42 -4.27 -19.55
C VAL A 321 -21.97 -2.87 -19.76
N LEU A 322 -21.10 -1.90 -20.08
CA LEU A 322 -21.51 -0.56 -20.46
C LEU A 322 -22.09 -0.57 -21.87
N LEU A 323 -23.26 0.04 -22.06
CA LEU A 323 -23.92 0.18 -23.34
C LEU A 323 -24.38 1.63 -23.50
N HIS A 324 -24.47 2.14 -24.72
CA HIS A 324 -24.95 3.51 -24.97
C HIS A 324 -26.48 3.64 -24.86
N LYS A 325 -27.21 2.52 -24.93
CA LYS A 325 -28.66 2.46 -24.69
C LYS A 325 -29.07 1.09 -24.18
N LYS A 326 -30.27 1.03 -23.61
CA LYS A 326 -30.90 -0.21 -23.17
C LYS A 326 -31.05 -1.18 -24.35
N PRO A 327 -30.56 -2.44 -24.24
CA PRO A 327 -30.67 -3.41 -25.31
C PRO A 327 -32.11 -3.90 -25.48
N THR A 328 -32.48 -4.27 -26.71
CA THR A 328 -33.76 -4.92 -27.04
C THR A 328 -33.62 -6.44 -27.16
N SER A 329 -32.40 -6.95 -27.32
CA SER A 329 -32.08 -8.39 -27.34
C SER A 329 -30.69 -8.63 -26.74
N VAL A 330 -30.57 -9.73 -26.01
CA VAL A 330 -29.32 -10.25 -25.43
C VAL A 330 -29.27 -11.75 -25.71
N VAL A 331 -28.27 -12.16 -26.48
CA VAL A 331 -28.08 -13.55 -26.91
C VAL A 331 -26.80 -14.10 -26.29
N ILE A 332 -26.91 -15.22 -25.58
CA ILE A 332 -25.77 -15.97 -25.03
C ILE A 332 -25.73 -17.34 -25.70
N SER A 333 -24.62 -17.68 -26.36
CA SER A 333 -24.44 -18.96 -27.07
C SER A 333 -25.62 -19.33 -27.98
N GLY A 334 -26.17 -18.34 -28.69
CA GLY A 334 -27.30 -18.51 -29.61
C GLY A 334 -28.69 -18.49 -28.97
N LYS A 335 -28.79 -18.44 -27.63
CA LYS A 335 -30.07 -18.38 -26.90
C LYS A 335 -30.39 -16.96 -26.47
N GLU A 336 -31.61 -16.50 -26.75
CA GLU A 336 -32.14 -15.23 -26.24
C GLU A 336 -32.38 -15.34 -24.72
N VAL A 337 -31.82 -14.40 -23.95
CA VAL A 337 -31.81 -14.41 -22.48
C VAL A 337 -32.01 -13.01 -21.88
N ILE A 338 -32.56 -12.07 -22.63
CA ILE A 338 -32.75 -10.71 -22.14
C ILE A 338 -33.61 -10.67 -20.88
N ASP A 339 -33.04 -10.13 -19.81
CA ASP A 339 -33.73 -9.65 -18.63
C ASP A 339 -33.77 -8.11 -18.63
N GLN A 340 -34.97 -7.55 -18.52
CA GLN A 340 -35.19 -6.10 -18.50
C GLN A 340 -34.79 -5.47 -17.16
N GLN A 341 -34.74 -6.24 -16.07
CA GLN A 341 -34.36 -5.79 -14.72
C GLN A 341 -32.84 -5.69 -14.55
N ALA A 342 -32.07 -6.44 -15.35
CA ALA A 342 -30.62 -6.38 -15.39
C ALA A 342 -30.05 -5.05 -15.93
N TRP A 343 -30.87 -4.21 -16.57
CA TRP A 343 -30.46 -2.88 -17.04
C TRP A 343 -30.49 -1.84 -15.91
N ASP A 344 -29.34 -1.26 -15.60
CA ASP A 344 -29.22 -0.12 -14.71
C ASP A 344 -29.14 1.18 -15.52
N LYS A 345 -30.24 1.95 -15.50
CA LYS A 345 -30.36 3.21 -16.25
C LYS A 345 -29.36 4.27 -15.80
N LEU A 346 -28.95 4.23 -14.53
CA LEU A 346 -28.12 5.26 -13.92
C LEU A 346 -26.67 5.19 -14.42
N SER A 347 -26.14 3.97 -14.49
CA SER A 347 -24.81 3.67 -14.98
C SER A 347 -24.76 3.38 -16.49
N ASN A 348 -25.92 3.22 -17.13
CA ASN A 348 -26.04 2.69 -18.48
C ASN A 348 -25.34 1.33 -18.65
N THR A 349 -25.43 0.49 -17.62
CA THR A 349 -24.85 -0.85 -17.65
C THR A 349 -25.90 -1.93 -17.64
N TYR A 350 -25.57 -3.07 -18.23
CA TYR A 350 -26.32 -4.31 -18.15
C TYR A 350 -25.57 -5.31 -17.25
N LEU A 351 -26.25 -5.88 -16.26
CA LEU A 351 -25.72 -6.98 -15.43
C LEU A 351 -25.92 -8.31 -16.16
N LEU A 352 -24.83 -8.98 -16.52
CA LEU A 352 -24.88 -10.20 -17.30
C LEU A 352 -24.42 -11.40 -16.46
N GLU A 353 -25.27 -12.42 -16.36
CA GLU A 353 -24.99 -13.65 -15.60
C GLU A 353 -25.14 -14.91 -16.46
N PHE A 354 -24.17 -15.83 -16.36
CA PHE A 354 -24.20 -17.14 -17.03
C PHE A 354 -23.13 -18.10 -16.47
N GLU A 355 -23.21 -19.39 -16.78
CA GLU A 355 -22.16 -20.36 -16.44
C GLU A 355 -20.94 -20.21 -17.34
N ASN A 356 -19.76 -20.12 -16.73
CA ASN A 356 -18.51 -19.96 -17.47
C ASN A 356 -18.11 -21.23 -18.24
N ASN A 357 -17.35 -21.01 -19.32
CA ASN A 357 -16.79 -22.08 -20.15
C ASN A 357 -15.38 -21.67 -20.65
N PRO A 358 -14.35 -22.53 -20.50
CA PRO A 358 -12.99 -22.24 -20.97
C PRO A 358 -12.89 -22.17 -22.50
N GLU A 359 -13.74 -22.91 -23.22
CA GLU A 359 -13.83 -22.82 -24.69
C GLU A 359 -14.39 -21.47 -25.15
N GLY A 360 -15.21 -20.86 -24.29
CA GLY A 360 -15.75 -19.52 -24.43
C GLY A 360 -17.26 -19.51 -24.60
N VAL A 361 -17.86 -18.44 -24.08
CA VAL A 361 -19.29 -18.14 -24.17
C VAL A 361 -19.45 -16.91 -25.06
N SER A 362 -20.15 -17.04 -26.18
CA SER A 362 -20.44 -15.91 -27.05
C SER A 362 -21.59 -15.09 -26.50
N VAL A 363 -21.43 -13.77 -26.49
CA VAL A 363 -22.43 -12.81 -25.99
C VAL A 363 -22.67 -11.76 -27.07
N MET A 364 -23.93 -11.42 -27.31
CA MET A 364 -24.34 -10.37 -28.24
C MET A 364 -25.49 -9.54 -27.68
N PHE A 365 -25.33 -8.23 -27.72
CA PHE A 365 -26.34 -7.22 -27.41
C PHE A 365 -26.82 -6.58 -28.72
N ARG A 366 -28.12 -6.29 -28.84
CA ARG A 366 -28.76 -5.63 -29.99
C ARG A 366 -29.73 -4.53 -29.56
N TRP A 367 -30.00 -3.58 -30.44
CA TRP A 367 -30.79 -2.38 -30.11
C TRP A 367 -31.45 -1.67 -31.28
#